data_AF-A0A976D441-F1
#
_entry.id   AF-A0A976D441-F1
#
_cell.length_a   1.000
_cell.length_b   1.000
_cell.length_c   1.000
_cell.angle_alpha   90.00
_cell.angle_beta   90.00
_cell.angle_gamma   90.00
#
_symmetry.space_group_name_H-M   'P 1'
#
loop_
_entity.id
_entity.type
_entity.pdbx_description
1 polymer ?
#
loop_
_entity_poly.entity_id
_entity_poly.type
_entity_poly.pdbx_seq_one_letter_code
_entity_poly.pdbx_strand_id
1 'polypeptide(L)'
;RKLSEAKEVADFVQEISTPETPIAIDDAAAYTIVAYTAGFDGMILPLQKSFVTVIENPALVASYVCLAKRNNPMHNYTVLNVFNLMLMREQKNFRMQRVFESENWIIYSIR
;
A
#
# COMPACT_ATOMS: atom_id res chain seq x y z
N ARG A 1 8.22 -5.45 -24.61
CA ARG A 1 9.12 -4.91 -23.56
C ARG A 1 8.48 -5.28 -22.23
N LYS A 2 9.08 -6.16 -21.42
CA LYS A 2 8.48 -6.54 -20.12
C LYS A 2 8.44 -5.28 -19.26
N LEU A 3 7.26 -4.86 -18.80
CA LEU A 3 7.17 -3.77 -17.85
C LEU A 3 7.90 -4.22 -16.58
N SER A 4 8.63 -3.31 -15.91
CA SER A 4 9.14 -3.62 -14.59
C SER A 4 7.93 -3.80 -13.67
N GLU A 5 7.98 -4.78 -12.77
CA GLU A 5 6.92 -5.00 -11.78
C GLU A 5 6.54 -3.70 -11.06
N ALA A 6 7.54 -2.89 -10.70
CA ALA A 6 7.33 -1.58 -10.09
C ALA A 6 6.44 -0.66 -10.93
N LYS A 7 6.57 -0.68 -12.26
CA LYS A 7 5.73 0.09 -13.16
C LYS A 7 4.30 -0.47 -13.23
N GLU A 8 4.14 -1.79 -13.28
CA GLU A 8 2.81 -2.42 -13.26
C GLU A 8 2.04 -2.07 -11.98
N VAL A 9 2.72 -2.12 -10.83
CA VAL A 9 2.15 -1.69 -9.55
C VAL A 9 1.84 -0.19 -9.58
N ALA A 10 2.74 0.65 -10.08
CA ALA A 10 2.56 2.10 -10.13
C ALA A 10 1.40 2.54 -11.04
N ASP A 11 1.22 1.87 -12.19
CA ASP A 11 0.12 2.12 -13.11
C ASP A 11 -1.22 1.78 -12.43
N PHE A 12 -1.30 0.63 -11.74
CA PHE A 12 -2.50 0.25 -10.98
C PHE A 12 -2.77 1.20 -9.80
N VAL A 13 -1.74 1.60 -9.06
CA VAL A 13 -1.88 2.55 -7.95
C VAL A 13 -2.48 3.87 -8.44
N GLN A 14 -1.96 4.43 -9.54
CA GLN A 14 -2.48 5.67 -10.12
C GLN A 14 -3.93 5.57 -10.59
N GLU A 15 -4.37 4.39 -11.06
CA GLU A 15 -5.74 4.19 -11.50
C GLU A 15 -6.74 4.24 -10.32
N ILE A 16 -6.34 3.75 -9.14
CA ILE A 16 -7.25 3.61 -7.99
C ILE A 16 -7.09 4.72 -6.93
N SER A 17 -5.95 5.41 -6.91
CA SER A 17 -5.64 6.41 -5.89
C SER A 17 -6.24 7.76 -6.25
N THR A 18 -7.21 8.21 -5.47
CA THR A 18 -7.72 9.58 -5.50
C THR A 18 -7.77 10.14 -4.08
N PRO A 19 -7.92 11.46 -3.90
CA PRO A 19 -8.14 12.05 -2.58
C PRO A 19 -9.34 11.44 -1.82
N GLU A 20 -10.36 10.96 -2.55
CA GLU A 20 -11.53 10.29 -1.99
C GLU A 20 -11.28 8.81 -1.69
N THR A 21 -10.37 8.15 -2.41
CA THR A 21 -9.98 6.75 -2.22
C THR A 21 -8.49 6.59 -1.93
N PRO A 22 -8.02 7.10 -0.78
CA PRO A 22 -6.59 7.15 -0.50
C PRO A 22 -5.96 5.76 -0.34
N ILE A 23 -4.72 5.62 -0.78
CA ILE A 23 -3.89 4.42 -0.64
C ILE A 23 -2.71 4.66 0.28
N ALA A 24 -2.50 3.80 1.26
CA ALA A 24 -1.29 3.79 2.05
C ALA A 24 -0.16 3.03 1.34
N ILE A 25 0.98 3.72 1.16
CA ILE A 25 2.20 3.19 0.55
C ILE A 25 3.38 3.64 1.42
N ASP A 26 4.31 2.73 1.72
CA ASP A 26 5.56 3.04 2.40
C ASP A 26 6.62 3.39 1.34
N ASP A 27 6.94 4.68 1.20
CA ASP A 27 7.85 5.19 0.16
C ASP A 27 9.30 4.72 0.33
N ALA A 28 9.74 4.38 1.55
CA ALA A 28 11.08 3.86 1.78
C ALA A 28 11.24 2.44 1.20
N ALA A 29 10.20 1.61 1.28
CA ALA A 29 10.19 0.27 0.71
C ALA A 29 9.70 0.24 -0.74
N ALA A 30 8.77 1.11 -1.10
CA ALA A 30 8.13 1.18 -2.41
C ALA A 30 8.66 2.33 -3.29
N TYR A 31 9.87 2.85 -3.01
CA TYR A 31 10.44 4.00 -3.72
C TYR A 31 10.38 3.85 -5.25
N THR A 32 10.67 2.65 -5.76
CA THR A 32 10.64 2.39 -7.20
C THR A 32 9.24 2.48 -7.79
N ILE A 33 8.19 2.12 -7.04
CA ILE A 33 6.79 2.27 -7.45
C ILE A 33 6.43 3.76 -7.46
N VAL A 34 6.70 4.46 -6.36
CA VAL A 34 6.43 5.89 -6.19
C VAL A 34 7.16 6.74 -7.25
N ALA A 35 8.36 6.35 -7.65
CA ALA A 35 9.12 7.04 -8.71
C ALA A 35 8.49 6.90 -10.11
N TYR A 36 7.65 5.88 -10.34
CA TYR A 36 6.92 5.71 -11.60
C TYR A 36 5.56 6.42 -11.61
N THR A 37 5.08 6.94 -10.48
CA THR A 37 3.79 7.63 -10.43
C THR A 37 3.89 9.07 -10.90
N ALA A 38 2.90 9.55 -11.64
CA ALA A 38 2.88 10.92 -12.16
C ALA A 38 2.63 11.99 -11.07
N GLY A 39 2.17 11.58 -9.89
CA GLY A 39 1.88 12.44 -8.75
C GLY A 39 1.65 11.62 -7.48
N PHE A 40 1.33 12.32 -6.39
CA PHE A 40 1.10 11.74 -5.05
C PHE A 40 -0.34 11.95 -4.55
N ASP A 41 -1.24 12.41 -5.42
CA ASP A 41 -2.63 12.64 -5.06
C ASP A 41 -3.30 11.33 -4.64
N GLY A 42 -3.96 11.34 -3.47
CA GLY A 42 -4.54 10.13 -2.89
C GLY A 42 -3.52 9.15 -2.29
N MET A 43 -2.22 9.47 -2.22
CA MET A 43 -1.23 8.63 -1.55
C MET A 43 -0.98 9.08 -0.11
N ILE A 44 -1.02 8.11 0.81
CA ILE A 44 -0.61 8.28 2.20
C ILE A 44 0.78 7.68 2.38
N LEU A 45 1.76 8.57 2.50
CA LEU A 45 3.17 8.23 2.66
C LEU A 45 3.63 8.40 4.12
N PRO A 46 4.67 7.68 4.59
CA PRO A 46 5.22 7.76 5.94
C PRO A 46 5.49 9.16 6.48
N LEU A 47 5.87 10.10 5.60
CA LEU A 47 6.14 11.49 5.96
C LEU A 47 4.88 12.26 6.40
N GLN A 48 3.69 11.76 6.06
CA GLN A 48 2.43 12.39 6.42
C GLN A 48 1.98 11.98 7.83
N LYS A 49 1.44 12.93 8.61
CA LYS A 49 0.92 12.68 9.97
C LYS A 49 -0.16 11.58 10.00
N SER A 50 -0.90 11.40 8.92
CA SER A 50 -1.93 10.38 8.75
C SER A 50 -1.37 8.95 8.70
N PHE A 51 -0.08 8.76 8.41
CA PHE A 51 0.51 7.43 8.30
C PHE A 51 0.52 6.66 9.63
N VAL A 52 0.75 7.33 10.75
CA VAL A 52 0.63 6.69 12.07
C VAL A 52 -0.80 6.19 12.29
N THR A 53 -1.80 6.97 11.88
CA THR A 53 -3.21 6.55 11.92
C THR A 53 -3.50 5.36 11.01
N VAL A 54 -2.81 5.22 9.87
CA VAL A 54 -2.92 4.01 9.03
C VAL A 54 -2.52 2.77 9.82
N ILE A 55 -1.45 2.84 10.62
CA ILE A 55 -0.97 1.70 11.40
C ILE A 55 -1.92 1.38 12.56
N GLU A 56 -2.51 2.39 13.20
CA GLU A 56 -3.40 2.19 14.35
C GLU A 56 -4.83 1.83 13.96
N ASN A 57 -5.34 2.40 12.86
CA ASN A 57 -6.69 2.19 12.35
C ASN A 57 -6.79 2.55 10.86
N PRO A 58 -6.39 1.63 9.96
CA PRO A 58 -6.23 1.93 8.54
C PRO A 58 -7.55 2.34 7.87
N ALA A 59 -8.68 1.78 8.28
CA ALA A 59 -9.99 2.06 7.72
C ALA A 59 -10.49 3.50 7.95
N LEU A 60 -9.88 4.26 8.88
CA LEU A 60 -10.26 5.67 9.13
C LEU A 60 -9.70 6.62 8.07
N VAL A 61 -8.56 6.28 7.49
CA VAL A 61 -7.77 7.23 6.68
C VAL A 61 -7.41 6.68 5.30
N ALA A 62 -7.43 5.35 5.10
CA ALA A 62 -7.08 4.71 3.84
C ALA A 62 -8.24 3.85 3.33
N SER A 63 -8.45 3.86 2.01
CA SER A 63 -9.34 2.94 1.30
C SER A 63 -8.58 1.73 0.75
N TYR A 64 -7.29 1.89 0.50
CA TYR A 64 -6.40 0.83 0.00
C TYR A 64 -5.09 0.80 0.78
N VAL A 65 -4.43 -0.36 0.81
CA VAL A 65 -3.09 -0.53 1.37
C VAL A 65 -2.24 -1.35 0.42
N CYS A 66 -1.07 -0.83 0.06
CA CYS A 66 -0.05 -1.56 -0.69
C CYS A 66 0.92 -2.22 0.30
N LEU A 67 1.12 -3.53 0.16
CA LEU A 67 1.97 -4.30 1.07
C LEU A 67 3.09 -5.03 0.34
N ALA A 68 4.24 -5.09 1.01
CA ALA A 68 5.32 -5.99 0.67
C ALA A 68 5.00 -7.44 1.07
N LYS A 69 4.98 -8.36 0.10
CA LYS A 69 4.84 -9.81 0.33
C LYS A 69 6.08 -10.38 1.03
N ARG A 70 5.98 -11.59 1.58
CA ARG A 70 7.08 -12.23 2.34
C ARG A 70 8.36 -12.45 1.51
N ASN A 71 8.21 -12.63 0.21
CA ASN A 71 9.30 -12.79 -0.75
C ASN A 71 9.88 -11.44 -1.25
N ASN A 72 9.25 -10.31 -0.92
CA ASN A 72 9.75 -9.00 -1.28
C ASN A 72 11.05 -8.70 -0.49
N PRO A 73 12.17 -8.33 -1.14
CA PRO A 73 13.40 -7.96 -0.44
C PRO A 73 13.22 -6.84 0.60
N MET A 74 12.22 -5.98 0.39
CA MET A 74 11.90 -4.87 1.27
C MET A 74 10.94 -5.24 2.42
N HIS A 75 10.50 -6.50 2.52
CA HIS A 75 9.48 -6.95 3.48
C HIS A 75 9.76 -6.55 4.94
N ASN A 76 11.01 -6.67 5.37
CA ASN A 76 11.42 -6.36 6.75
C ASN A 76 11.75 -4.88 6.97
N TYR A 77 11.74 -4.07 5.91
CA TYR A 77 12.05 -2.64 5.96
C TYR A 77 10.80 -1.76 6.00
N THR A 78 9.61 -2.37 5.96
CA THR A 78 8.34 -1.65 6.01
C THR A 78 7.42 -2.22 7.08
N VAL A 79 6.65 -1.33 7.71
CA VAL A 79 5.52 -1.72 8.57
C VAL A 79 4.30 -2.12 7.76
N LEU A 80 4.22 -1.72 6.48
CA LEU A 80 3.19 -2.14 5.53
C LEU A 80 3.59 -3.47 4.88
N ASN A 81 3.53 -4.52 5.69
CA ASN A 81 3.77 -5.89 5.27
C ASN A 81 2.61 -6.81 5.65
N VAL A 82 2.59 -7.99 5.04
CA VAL A 82 1.51 -8.97 5.24
C VAL A 82 1.37 -9.40 6.71
N PHE A 83 2.46 -9.48 7.47
CA PHE A 83 2.41 -9.87 8.88
C PHE A 83 1.67 -8.82 9.73
N ASN A 84 2.03 -7.54 9.59
CA ASN A 84 1.41 -6.46 10.35
C ASN A 84 -0.06 -6.26 9.97
N LEU A 85 -0.42 -6.40 8.69
CA LEU A 85 -1.82 -6.27 8.28
C LEU A 85 -2.70 -7.38 8.86
N MET A 86 -2.18 -8.61 8.99
CA MET A 86 -2.91 -9.69 9.65
C MET A 86 -3.18 -9.37 11.13
N LEU A 87 -2.18 -8.83 11.84
CA LEU A 87 -2.36 -8.37 13.22
C LEU A 87 -3.40 -7.25 13.32
N MET A 88 -3.36 -6.27 12.42
CA MET A 88 -4.36 -5.19 12.36
C MET A 88 -5.77 -5.74 12.12
N ARG A 89 -5.90 -6.70 11.21
CA ARG A 89 -7.19 -7.34 10.88
C ARG A 89 -7.80 -8.01 12.11
N GLU A 90 -7.00 -8.78 12.85
CA GLU A 90 -7.46 -9.45 14.07
C GLU A 90 -7.92 -8.46 15.15
N GLN A 91 -7.20 -7.34 15.30
CA GLN A 91 -7.50 -6.34 16.32
C GLN A 91 -8.69 -5.42 15.98
N LYS A 92 -8.90 -5.12 14.69
CA LYS A 92 -9.82 -4.05 14.24
C LYS A 92 -11.02 -4.54 13.43
N ASN A 93 -11.06 -5.83 13.07
CA ASN A 93 -12.17 -6.50 12.40
C ASN A 93 -12.69 -5.79 11.13
N PHE A 94 -11.78 -5.23 10.32
CA PHE A 94 -12.13 -4.64 9.03
C PHE A 94 -12.04 -5.69 7.90
N ARG A 95 -12.81 -5.46 6.83
CA ARG A 95 -12.81 -6.32 5.65
C ARG A 95 -11.58 -6.01 4.81
N MET A 96 -10.99 -7.04 4.23
CA MET A 96 -9.87 -6.89 3.30
C MET A 96 -10.16 -7.70 2.06
N GLN A 97 -10.21 -7.02 0.92
CA GLN A 97 -10.38 -7.64 -0.38
C GLN A 97 -9.13 -7.38 -1.20
N ARG A 98 -8.51 -8.45 -1.71
CA ARG A 98 -7.39 -8.31 -2.63
C ARG A 98 -7.89 -7.77 -3.96
N VAL A 99 -7.29 -6.68 -4.43
CA VAL A 99 -7.67 -6.03 -5.70
C VAL A 99 -6.55 -6.08 -6.73
N PHE A 100 -5.31 -6.26 -6.30
CA PHE A 100 -4.16 -6.46 -7.18
C PHE A 100 -3.09 -7.31 -6.50
N GLU A 101 -2.36 -8.08 -7.30
CA GLU A 101 -1.24 -8.89 -6.83
C GLU A 101 -0.17 -9.01 -7.91
N SER A 102 1.08 -8.87 -7.50
CA SER A 102 2.28 -9.12 -8.28
C SER A 102 3.18 -10.12 -7.55
N GLU A 103 4.42 -10.29 -8.01
CA GLU A 103 5.38 -11.21 -7.39
C GLU A 103 5.71 -10.76 -5.96
N ASN A 104 6.01 -9.47 -5.78
CA ASN A 104 6.52 -8.87 -4.55
C ASN A 104 5.49 -7.98 -3.82
N TRP A 105 4.42 -7.56 -4.49
CA TRP A 105 3.45 -6.62 -3.93
C TRP A 105 2.02 -7.16 -3.97
N ILE A 106 1.22 -6.75 -3.00
CA ILE A 106 -0.22 -7.02 -2.92
C ILE A 106 -0.95 -5.77 -2.48
N ILE A 107 -2.07 -5.46 -3.13
CA ILE A 107 -2.92 -4.32 -2.76
C ILE A 107 -4.27 -4.84 -2.28
N TYR A 108 -4.64 -4.41 -1.08
CA TYR A 108 -5.94 -4.68 -0.48
C TYR A 108 -6.81 -3.43 -0.50
N SER A 109 -8.08 -3.60 -0.85
CA SER A 109 -9.15 -2.70 -0.45
C SER A 109 -9.55 -3.02 0.99
N ILE A 110 -9.69 -1.97 1.81
CA ILE A 110 -9.96 -2.06 3.25
C ILE A 110 -11.21 -1.27 3.68
N ARG A 111 -12.07 -0.92 2.71
CA ARG A 111 -13.40 -0.36 2.94
C ARG A 111 -14.41 -1.43 3.36
#